data_AF-A0A212C4D8-F1
#
_entry.id   AF-A0A212C4D8-F1
#
_cell.length_a   1.000
_cell.length_b   1.000
_cell.length_c   1.000
_cell.angle_alpha   90.00
_cell.angle_beta   90.00
_cell.angle_gamma   90.00
#
_symmetry.space_group_name_H-M   'P 1'
#
loop_
_entity.id
_entity.type
_entity.pdbx_description
1 polymer ?
#
loop_
_entity_poly.entity_id
_entity_poly.type
_entity_poly.pdbx_seq_one_letter_code
_entity_poly.pdbx_strand_id
1 'polypeptide(L)'
;TLRLNSLAMGKTTTGQIVNLLSNDVNRFDQVTMFLHYLWVGPLQAIAVTALLWMEIGISCLAGMAVLIILMLLQSSFGMLFSSLRSKTAALTDDRIKTMSEVITGIRTIKMCVWEKSLVCLIFNMRKKEIYKILRSSCLRGMNLTSFFAVSKIMIFVTFLANVLLNNLITASQVFVVVTQFEALRFSCIFYFPMAVEKVAEAFVSIRRIKNFLLLDEIPELLPQLSSDGKMIVNMQDFTAFWNKASETPTLQGLSFSVRPGELLAVVGPVGAGKSSLLSALLGELPPSQGKVSVHGRIAYVSQLPWVFSGTVRSNILFGKKYEKERYEEVIRACSLEE
;
A
#
# COMPACT_ATOMS: atom_id res chain seq x y z
N THR A 1 -5.90 -9.23 8.35
CA THR A 1 -7.15 -8.59 7.87
C THR A 1 -8.38 -9.18 8.52
N LEU A 2 -8.51 -10.51 8.61
CA LEU A 2 -9.72 -11.19 9.10
C LEU A 2 -10.16 -10.84 10.53
N ARG A 3 -9.26 -10.28 11.35
CA ARG A 3 -9.54 -9.80 12.71
C ARG A 3 -9.76 -8.29 12.80
N LEU A 4 -9.67 -7.52 11.72
CA LEU A 4 -9.84 -6.07 11.78
C LEU A 4 -11.27 -5.73 12.20
N ASN A 5 -11.40 -4.81 13.16
CA ASN A 5 -12.71 -4.30 13.55
C ASN A 5 -13.36 -3.52 12.40
N SER A 6 -14.69 -3.53 12.30
CA SER A 6 -15.49 -2.81 11.30
C SER A 6 -15.13 -1.31 11.23
N LEU A 7 -14.86 -0.68 12.37
CA LEU A 7 -14.36 0.70 12.47
C LEU A 7 -12.97 0.89 11.81
N ALA A 8 -12.06 -0.04 12.05
CA ALA A 8 -10.73 -0.03 11.44
C ALA A 8 -10.79 -0.35 9.95
N MET A 9 -11.69 -1.25 9.55
CA MET A 9 -11.99 -1.56 8.15
C MET A 9 -12.50 -0.32 7.39
N GLY A 10 -13.23 0.58 8.06
CA GLY A 10 -13.61 1.88 7.48
C GLY A 10 -12.43 2.84 7.25
N LYS A 11 -11.33 2.70 8.02
CA LYS A 11 -10.10 3.50 7.84
C LYS A 11 -9.19 2.97 6.73
N THR A 12 -9.37 1.70 6.32
CA THR A 12 -8.52 1.06 5.31
C THR A 12 -9.33 0.51 4.15
N THR A 13 -9.07 0.97 2.93
CA THR A 13 -9.76 0.44 1.76
C THR A 13 -9.14 -0.88 1.28
N THR A 14 -9.93 -1.74 0.64
CA THR A 14 -9.42 -2.96 0.00
C THR A 14 -8.28 -2.66 -0.98
N GLY A 15 -8.37 -1.52 -1.69
CA GLY A 15 -7.30 -1.06 -2.57
C GLY A 15 -5.98 -0.76 -1.84
N GLN A 16 -6.03 -0.17 -0.64
CA GLN A 16 -4.84 0.04 0.18
C GLN A 16 -4.19 -1.27 0.61
N ILE A 17 -4.98 -2.29 0.99
CA ILE A 17 -4.47 -3.61 1.38
C ILE A 17 -3.77 -4.29 0.18
N VAL A 18 -4.39 -4.23 -1.00
CA VAL A 18 -3.79 -4.77 -2.24
C VAL A 18 -2.51 -4.02 -2.60
N ASN A 19 -2.46 -2.69 -2.41
CA ASN A 19 -1.25 -1.90 -2.68
C ASN A 19 -0.12 -2.22 -1.69
N LEU A 20 -0.43 -2.43 -0.40
CA LEU A 20 0.56 -2.90 0.58
C LEU A 20 1.20 -4.21 0.14
N LEU A 21 0.38 -5.17 -0.30
CA LEU A 21 0.85 -6.49 -0.75
C LEU A 21 1.59 -6.44 -2.10
N SER A 22 1.10 -5.66 -3.06
CA SER A 22 1.64 -5.66 -4.43
C SER A 22 2.80 -4.68 -4.64
N ASN A 23 2.90 -3.61 -3.85
CA ASN A 23 3.89 -2.56 -4.06
C ASN A 23 4.85 -2.44 -2.88
N ASP A 24 4.33 -2.34 -1.65
CA ASP A 24 5.18 -2.13 -0.46
C ASP A 24 6.02 -3.38 -0.12
N VAL A 25 5.46 -4.60 -0.24
CA VAL A 25 6.23 -5.84 -0.05
C VAL A 25 7.35 -5.99 -1.10
N ASN A 26 7.07 -5.69 -2.36
CA ASN A 26 8.07 -5.75 -3.44
C ASN A 26 9.27 -4.81 -3.24
N ARG A 27 9.16 -3.79 -2.38
CA ARG A 27 10.30 -2.90 -2.05
C ARG A 27 11.37 -3.63 -1.24
N PHE A 28 11.01 -4.59 -0.40
CA PHE A 28 11.97 -5.32 0.44
C PHE A 28 12.94 -6.15 -0.39
N ASP A 29 12.46 -6.76 -1.48
CA ASP A 29 13.32 -7.50 -2.43
C ASP A 29 14.36 -6.57 -3.07
N GLN A 30 13.93 -5.38 -3.49
CA GLN A 30 14.81 -4.40 -4.11
C GLN A 30 15.83 -3.82 -3.13
N VAL A 31 15.42 -3.50 -1.89
CA VAL A 31 16.33 -2.93 -0.89
C VAL A 31 17.44 -3.90 -0.55
N THR A 32 17.12 -5.19 -0.39
CA THR A 32 18.10 -6.22 -0.06
C THR A 32 19.23 -6.29 -1.10
N MET A 33 18.90 -6.08 -2.38
CA MET A 33 19.89 -6.05 -3.46
C MET A 33 20.83 -4.83 -3.38
N PHE A 34 20.38 -3.67 -2.90
CA PHE A 34 21.19 -2.43 -2.94
C PHE A 34 21.73 -1.96 -1.59
N LEU A 35 21.21 -2.47 -0.47
CA LEU A 35 21.53 -2.01 0.88
C LEU A 35 23.03 -1.98 1.18
N HIS A 36 23.77 -2.98 0.68
CA HIS A 36 25.20 -3.11 0.95
C HIS A 36 26.04 -1.97 0.35
N TYR A 37 25.57 -1.34 -0.72
CA TYR A 37 26.28 -0.21 -1.33
C TYR A 37 26.34 1.04 -0.44
N LEU A 38 25.51 1.14 0.60
CA LEU A 38 25.58 2.24 1.57
C LEU A 38 26.89 2.27 2.35
N TRP A 39 27.46 1.11 2.66
CA TRP A 39 28.75 1.02 3.37
C TRP A 39 29.90 0.70 2.42
N VAL A 40 29.67 -0.09 1.36
CA VAL A 40 30.69 -0.38 0.35
C VAL A 40 31.12 0.88 -0.42
N GLY A 41 30.18 1.77 -0.75
CA GLY A 41 30.49 3.01 -1.48
C GLY A 41 31.53 3.89 -0.77
N PRO A 42 31.27 4.34 0.48
CA PRO A 42 32.23 5.13 1.25
C PRO A 42 33.57 4.42 1.48
N LEU A 43 33.54 3.12 1.79
CA LEU A 43 34.75 2.32 2.00
C LEU A 43 35.63 2.29 0.73
N GLN A 44 35.00 2.04 -0.42
CA GLN A 44 35.70 2.02 -1.70
C GLN A 44 36.23 3.42 -2.08
N ALA A 45 35.47 4.48 -1.81
CA ALA A 45 35.92 5.86 -2.03
C ALA A 45 37.19 6.18 -1.22
N ILE A 46 37.25 5.77 0.05
CA ILE A 46 38.43 5.95 0.91
C ILE A 46 39.62 5.16 0.36
N ALA A 47 39.43 3.89 0.00
CA ALA A 47 40.48 3.04 -0.54
C ALA A 47 41.06 3.60 -1.85
N VAL A 48 40.20 4.03 -2.78
CA VAL A 48 40.64 4.63 -4.05
C VAL A 48 41.33 5.96 -3.83
N THR A 49 40.85 6.78 -2.89
CA THR A 49 41.52 8.04 -2.53
C THR A 49 42.93 7.80 -2.00
N ALA A 50 43.14 6.77 -1.16
CA ALA A 50 44.45 6.42 -0.65
C ALA A 50 45.41 5.98 -1.77
N LEU A 51 44.94 5.15 -2.70
CA LEU A 51 45.73 4.72 -3.87
C LEU A 51 46.09 5.89 -4.78
N LEU A 52 45.13 6.77 -5.08
CA LEU A 52 45.35 7.95 -5.91
C LEU A 52 46.28 8.97 -5.25
N TRP A 53 46.24 9.08 -3.92
CA TRP A 53 47.16 9.93 -3.16
C TRP A 53 48.61 9.46 -3.32
N MET A 54 48.86 8.14 -3.34
CA MET A 54 50.21 7.61 -3.56
C MET A 54 50.74 7.92 -4.97
N GLU A 55 49.86 8.03 -5.97
CA GLU A 55 50.24 8.23 -7.38
C GLU A 55 50.34 9.70 -7.81
N ILE A 56 49.40 10.56 -7.38
CA ILE A 56 49.30 11.97 -7.82
C ILE A 56 49.37 12.97 -6.65
N GLY A 57 49.44 12.50 -5.40
CA GLY A 57 49.46 13.36 -4.22
C GLY A 57 48.19 14.21 -4.08
N ILE A 58 48.38 15.48 -3.74
CA ILE A 58 47.30 16.39 -3.31
C ILE A 58 46.25 16.64 -4.42
N SER A 59 46.62 16.50 -5.69
CA SER A 59 45.76 16.70 -6.86
C SER A 59 44.52 15.80 -6.83
N CYS A 60 44.61 14.62 -6.21
CA CYS A 60 43.48 13.70 -6.04
C CYS A 60 42.31 14.34 -5.26
N LEU A 61 42.58 15.22 -4.31
CA LEU A 61 41.53 15.84 -3.49
C LEU A 61 40.60 16.71 -4.33
N ALA A 62 41.08 17.32 -5.41
CA ALA A 62 40.25 18.13 -6.30
C ALA A 62 39.19 17.25 -7.00
N GLY A 63 39.57 16.07 -7.49
CA GLY A 63 38.63 15.10 -8.07
C GLY A 63 37.64 14.55 -7.06
N MET A 64 38.10 14.25 -5.84
CA MET A 64 37.22 13.77 -4.76
C MET A 64 36.24 14.84 -4.27
N ALA A 65 36.64 16.11 -4.24
CA ALA A 65 35.74 17.22 -3.93
C ALA A 65 34.61 17.32 -4.97
N VAL A 66 34.93 17.16 -6.26
CA VAL A 66 33.94 17.10 -7.33
C VAL A 66 32.99 15.92 -7.16
N LEU A 67 33.50 14.74 -6.77
CA LEU A 67 32.67 13.57 -6.47
C LEU A 67 31.63 13.88 -5.39
N ILE A 68 32.06 14.46 -4.26
CA ILE A 68 31.18 14.79 -3.14
C ILE A 68 30.11 15.81 -3.55
N ILE A 69 30.51 16.88 -4.26
CA ILE A 69 29.57 17.92 -4.72
C ILE A 69 28.52 17.32 -5.67
N LEU A 70 28.94 16.51 -6.63
CA LEU A 70 28.04 15.91 -7.61
C LEU A 70 27.14 14.84 -6.97
N MET A 71 27.63 14.11 -5.97
CA MET A 71 26.85 13.15 -5.20
C MET A 71 25.74 13.84 -4.39
N LEU A 72 26.03 14.97 -3.75
CA LEU A 72 25.03 15.79 -3.05
C LEU A 72 23.97 16.35 -4.02
N LEU A 73 24.41 16.80 -5.20
CA LEU A 73 23.52 17.28 -6.25
C LEU A 73 22.60 16.15 -6.78
N GLN A 74 23.15 14.95 -7.02
CA GLN A 74 22.39 13.78 -7.45
C GLN A 74 21.37 13.32 -6.41
N SER A 75 21.74 13.31 -5.12
CA SER A 75 20.83 13.00 -4.02
C SER A 75 19.68 14.01 -3.94
N SER A 76 19.98 15.29 -4.14
CA SER A 76 18.98 16.36 -4.21
C SER A 76 18.01 16.19 -5.38
N PHE A 77 18.51 15.83 -6.57
CA PHE A 77 17.66 15.48 -7.70
C PHE A 77 16.81 14.22 -7.46
N GLY A 78 17.36 13.23 -6.74
CA GLY A 78 16.61 12.05 -6.29
C GLY A 78 15.42 12.40 -5.39
N MET A 79 15.61 13.32 -4.43
CA MET A 79 14.52 13.81 -3.59
C MET A 79 13.45 14.56 -4.40
N LEU A 80 13.86 15.43 -5.32
CA LEU A 80 12.94 16.14 -6.21
C LEU A 80 12.15 15.16 -7.10
N PHE A 81 12.82 14.14 -7.63
CA PHE A 81 12.22 13.09 -8.43
C PHE A 81 11.19 12.27 -7.64
N SER A 82 11.51 11.92 -6.38
CA SER A 82 10.58 11.26 -5.47
C SER A 82 9.32 12.10 -5.20
N SER A 83 9.48 13.41 -4.96
CA SER A 83 8.35 14.34 -4.79
C SER A 83 7.46 14.42 -6.04
N LEU A 84 8.07 14.50 -7.23
CA LEU A 84 7.32 14.50 -8.49
C LEU A 84 6.60 13.17 -8.73
N ARG A 85 7.24 12.04 -8.42
CA ARG A 85 6.65 10.71 -8.52
C ARG A 85 5.41 10.58 -7.62
N SER A 86 5.46 11.11 -6.40
CA SER A 86 4.29 11.16 -5.50
C SER A 86 3.13 11.94 -6.10
N LYS A 87 3.40 13.07 -6.77
CA LYS A 87 2.36 13.87 -7.46
C LYS A 87 1.79 13.15 -8.67
N THR A 88 2.62 12.43 -9.43
CA THR A 88 2.17 11.59 -10.54
C THR A 88 1.27 10.46 -10.03
N ALA A 89 1.66 9.77 -8.95
CA ALA A 89 0.88 8.68 -8.36
C ALA A 89 -0.54 9.14 -7.99
N ALA A 90 -0.69 10.30 -7.34
CA ALA A 90 -2.02 10.84 -7.00
C ALA A 90 -2.92 11.07 -8.24
N LEU A 91 -2.36 11.59 -9.33
CA LEU A 91 -3.12 11.78 -10.59
C LEU A 91 -3.49 10.44 -11.26
N THR A 92 -2.59 9.46 -11.20
CA THR A 92 -2.85 8.11 -11.70
C THR A 92 -3.96 7.43 -10.89
N ASP A 93 -3.95 7.57 -9.57
CA ASP A 93 -4.96 7.02 -8.65
C ASP A 93 -6.34 7.61 -8.95
N ASP A 94 -6.45 8.94 -9.10
CA ASP A 94 -7.71 9.60 -9.49
C ASP A 94 -8.23 9.05 -10.82
N ARG A 95 -7.36 8.87 -11.82
CA ARG A 95 -7.75 8.33 -13.14
C ARG A 95 -8.24 6.89 -13.03
N ILE A 96 -7.51 6.03 -12.30
CA ILE A 96 -7.86 4.62 -12.13
C ILE A 96 -9.18 4.49 -11.35
N LYS A 97 -9.40 5.32 -10.32
CA LYS A 97 -10.65 5.38 -9.59
C LYS A 97 -11.83 5.70 -10.51
N THR A 98 -11.75 6.80 -11.27
CA THR A 98 -12.79 7.19 -12.24
C THR A 98 -13.01 6.08 -13.28
N MET A 99 -11.94 5.44 -13.77
CA MET A 99 -12.04 4.34 -14.73
C MET A 99 -12.76 3.12 -14.14
N SER A 100 -12.50 2.80 -12.87
CA SER A 100 -13.18 1.71 -12.16
C SER A 100 -14.67 2.01 -12.01
N GLU A 101 -15.04 3.24 -11.61
CA GLU A 101 -16.43 3.67 -11.49
C GLU A 101 -17.18 3.57 -12.84
N VAL A 102 -16.51 3.94 -13.94
CA VAL A 102 -17.05 3.80 -15.30
C VAL A 102 -17.28 2.34 -15.70
N ILE A 103 -16.34 1.44 -15.39
CA ILE A 103 -16.47 0.01 -15.72
C ILE A 103 -17.60 -0.62 -14.92
N THR A 104 -17.68 -0.34 -13.61
CA THR A 104 -18.76 -0.84 -12.75
C THR A 104 -20.13 -0.28 -13.17
N GLY A 105 -20.18 0.99 -13.60
CA GLY A 105 -21.40 1.68 -14.04
C GLY A 105 -21.72 1.56 -15.53
N ILE A 106 -21.05 0.68 -16.29
CA ILE A 106 -21.07 0.70 -17.76
C ILE A 106 -22.48 0.58 -18.35
N ARG A 107 -23.36 -0.22 -17.72
CA ARG A 107 -24.75 -0.40 -18.18
C ARG A 107 -25.56 0.89 -18.10
N THR A 108 -25.45 1.62 -16.99
CA THR A 108 -26.13 2.91 -16.81
C THR A 108 -25.57 3.96 -17.76
N ILE A 109 -24.25 3.99 -17.95
CA ILE A 109 -23.59 4.92 -18.87
C ILE A 109 -24.05 4.69 -20.31
N LYS A 110 -24.16 3.42 -20.73
CA LYS A 110 -24.70 3.03 -22.05
C LYS A 110 -26.15 3.47 -22.21
N MET A 111 -26.98 3.29 -21.18
CA MET A 111 -28.39 3.71 -21.18
C MET A 111 -28.55 5.23 -21.29
N CYS A 112 -27.64 6.01 -20.67
CA CYS A 112 -27.66 7.47 -20.71
C CYS A 112 -26.85 8.09 -21.88
N VAL A 113 -26.16 7.28 -22.68
CA VAL A 113 -25.31 7.73 -23.80
C VAL A 113 -24.21 8.73 -23.37
N TRP A 114 -23.66 8.55 -22.17
CA TRP A 114 -22.66 9.47 -21.58
C TRP A 114 -21.21 9.15 -21.95
N GLU A 115 -21.00 8.19 -22.86
CA GLU A 115 -19.69 7.64 -23.20
C GLU A 115 -18.69 8.71 -23.65
N LYS A 116 -19.10 9.58 -24.59
CA LYS A 116 -18.22 10.64 -25.12
C LYS A 116 -17.79 11.64 -24.05
N SER A 117 -18.70 11.98 -23.14
CA SER A 117 -18.42 12.90 -22.02
C SER A 117 -17.39 12.31 -21.07
N LEU A 118 -17.57 11.04 -20.68
CA LEU A 118 -16.65 10.33 -19.78
C LEU A 118 -15.29 10.06 -20.42
N VAL A 119 -15.24 9.73 -21.71
CA VAL A 119 -13.97 9.61 -22.44
C VAL A 119 -13.21 10.93 -22.44
N CYS A 120 -13.89 12.06 -22.69
CA CYS A 120 -13.27 13.38 -22.66
C CYS A 120 -12.72 13.72 -21.25
N LEU A 121 -13.48 13.39 -20.20
CA LEU A 121 -13.05 13.55 -18.80
C LEU A 121 -11.76 12.75 -18.53
N ILE A 122 -11.74 11.46 -18.84
CA ILE A 122 -10.57 10.59 -18.65
C ILE A 122 -9.37 11.09 -19.46
N PHE A 123 -9.59 11.54 -20.69
CA PHE A 123 -8.53 12.10 -21.54
C PHE A 123 -7.90 13.35 -20.92
N ASN A 124 -8.70 14.26 -20.36
CA ASN A 124 -8.21 15.45 -19.68
C ASN A 124 -7.39 15.10 -18.42
N MET A 125 -7.80 14.09 -17.66
CA MET A 125 -7.00 13.57 -16.54
C MET A 125 -5.68 12.99 -17.03
N ARG A 126 -5.71 12.19 -18.11
CA ARG A 126 -4.51 11.61 -18.71
C ARG A 126 -3.53 12.67 -19.24
N LYS A 127 -4.02 13.76 -19.81
CA LYS A 127 -3.18 14.88 -20.28
C LYS A 127 -2.40 15.52 -19.12
N LYS A 128 -3.06 15.76 -17.98
CA LYS A 128 -2.42 16.28 -16.76
C LYS A 128 -1.38 15.30 -16.20
N GLU A 129 -1.71 14.01 -16.20
CA GLU A 129 -0.81 12.92 -15.76
C GLU A 129 0.45 12.86 -16.64
N ILE A 130 0.29 12.82 -17.97
CA ILE A 130 1.40 12.74 -18.94
C ILE A 130 2.35 13.93 -18.79
N TYR A 131 1.84 15.15 -18.60
CA TYR A 131 2.69 16.33 -18.40
C TYR A 131 3.62 16.17 -17.18
N LYS A 132 3.12 15.62 -16.07
CA LYS A 132 3.95 15.35 -14.88
C LYS A 132 4.90 14.18 -15.09
N ILE A 133 4.46 13.13 -15.78
CA ILE A 133 5.33 12.00 -16.19
C ILE A 133 6.50 12.51 -17.04
N LEU A 134 6.25 13.37 -18.02
CA LEU A 134 7.29 13.90 -18.90
C LEU A 134 8.35 14.68 -18.12
N ARG A 135 7.93 15.56 -17.20
CA ARG A 135 8.86 16.31 -16.33
C ARG A 135 9.70 15.37 -15.44
N SER A 136 9.07 14.34 -14.88
CA SER A 136 9.75 13.31 -14.08
C SER A 136 10.74 12.49 -14.93
N SER A 137 10.36 12.15 -16.17
CA SER A 137 11.19 11.43 -17.13
C SER A 137 12.41 12.26 -17.57
N CYS A 138 12.23 13.56 -17.80
CA CYS A 138 13.33 14.47 -18.11
C CYS A 138 14.37 14.52 -16.97
N LEU A 139 13.90 14.64 -15.72
CA LEU A 139 14.76 14.58 -14.52
C LEU A 139 15.51 13.25 -14.40
N ARG A 140 14.84 12.13 -14.71
CA ARG A 140 15.48 10.81 -14.78
C ARG A 140 16.55 10.75 -15.88
N GLY A 141 16.26 11.32 -17.05
CA GLY A 141 17.22 11.45 -18.15
C GLY A 141 18.46 12.23 -17.74
N MET A 142 18.28 13.39 -17.07
CA MET A 142 19.39 14.19 -16.54
C MET A 142 20.25 13.40 -15.54
N ASN A 143 19.63 12.60 -14.66
CA ASN A 143 20.36 11.74 -13.72
C ASN A 143 21.18 10.67 -14.48
N LEU A 144 20.59 10.02 -15.48
CA LEU A 144 21.29 9.03 -16.31
C LEU A 144 22.44 9.64 -17.12
N THR A 145 22.28 10.85 -17.65
CA THR A 145 23.37 11.57 -18.34
C THR A 145 24.48 11.95 -17.36
N SER A 146 24.13 12.39 -16.15
CA SER A 146 25.11 12.71 -15.09
C SER A 146 26.04 11.53 -14.80
N PHE A 147 25.52 10.30 -14.79
CA PHE A 147 26.33 9.08 -14.61
C PHE A 147 27.47 8.93 -15.63
N PHE A 148 27.29 9.35 -16.88
CA PHE A 148 28.35 9.32 -17.90
C PHE A 148 29.30 10.52 -17.83
N ALA A 149 28.81 11.68 -17.41
CA ALA A 149 29.59 12.92 -17.39
C ALA A 149 30.52 13.02 -16.16
N VAL A 150 30.09 12.53 -14.99
CA VAL A 150 30.81 12.76 -13.72
C VAL A 150 32.24 12.21 -13.76
N SER A 151 32.47 10.99 -14.25
CA SER A 151 33.84 10.42 -14.30
C SER A 151 34.77 11.28 -15.16
N LYS A 152 34.28 11.80 -16.29
CA LYS A 152 35.07 12.66 -17.17
C LYS A 152 35.38 14.01 -16.54
N ILE A 153 34.42 14.61 -15.82
CA ILE A 153 34.63 15.86 -15.08
C ILE A 153 35.64 15.65 -13.94
N MET A 154 35.54 14.56 -13.17
CA MET A 154 36.49 14.24 -12.10
C MET A 154 37.91 14.08 -12.63
N ILE A 155 38.08 13.31 -13.71
CA ILE A 155 39.37 13.08 -14.36
C ILE A 155 39.95 14.41 -14.86
N PHE A 156 39.14 15.23 -15.54
CA PHE A 156 39.55 16.53 -16.06
C PHE A 156 40.03 17.48 -14.94
N VAL A 157 39.24 17.63 -13.87
CA VAL A 157 39.59 18.50 -12.74
C VAL A 157 40.84 18.02 -12.01
N THR A 158 41.01 16.70 -11.87
CA THR A 158 42.19 16.12 -11.23
C THR A 158 43.47 16.40 -12.03
N PHE A 159 43.44 16.22 -13.35
CA PHE A 159 44.61 16.55 -14.18
C PHE A 159 44.84 18.05 -14.28
N LEU A 160 43.79 18.86 -14.35
CA LEU A 160 43.93 20.32 -14.33
C LEU A 160 44.61 20.79 -13.04
N ALA A 161 44.21 20.26 -11.88
CA ALA A 161 44.85 20.54 -10.61
C ALA A 161 46.32 20.11 -10.60
N ASN A 162 46.62 18.94 -11.20
CA ASN A 162 48.00 18.44 -11.26
C ASN A 162 48.92 19.29 -12.13
N VAL A 163 48.42 19.80 -13.26
CA VAL A 163 49.14 20.74 -14.12
C VAL A 163 49.37 22.06 -13.40
N LEU A 164 48.37 22.59 -12.68
CA LEU A 164 48.49 23.84 -11.91
C LEU A 164 49.52 23.74 -10.77
N LEU A 165 49.71 22.54 -10.22
CA LEU A 165 50.72 22.24 -9.20
C LEU A 165 52.12 21.96 -9.78
N ASN A 166 52.30 22.10 -11.10
CA ASN A 166 53.55 21.84 -11.83
C ASN A 166 54.08 20.41 -11.68
N ASN A 167 53.20 19.43 -11.46
CA ASN A 167 53.59 18.03 -11.42
C ASN A 167 53.68 17.43 -12.83
N LEU A 168 54.71 16.64 -13.08
CA LEU A 168 54.87 15.90 -14.35
C LEU A 168 53.85 14.77 -14.42
N ILE A 169 53.12 14.69 -15.53
CA ILE A 169 52.11 13.65 -15.79
C ILE A 169 52.73 12.58 -16.69
N THR A 170 52.89 11.37 -16.17
CA THR A 170 53.29 10.20 -16.97
C THR A 170 52.08 9.43 -17.50
N ALA A 171 52.24 8.73 -18.63
CA ALA A 171 51.16 7.95 -19.24
C ALA A 171 50.65 6.82 -18.33
N SER A 172 51.53 6.21 -17.51
CA SER A 172 51.15 5.20 -16.52
C SER A 172 50.23 5.77 -15.44
N GLN A 173 50.56 6.95 -14.90
CA GLN A 173 49.72 7.65 -13.93
C GLN A 173 48.35 7.96 -14.53
N VAL A 174 48.29 8.46 -15.78
CA VAL A 174 47.00 8.75 -16.42
C VAL A 174 46.12 7.51 -16.48
N PHE A 175 46.67 6.37 -16.87
CA PHE A 175 45.93 5.11 -16.98
C PHE A 175 45.41 4.62 -15.61
N VAL A 176 46.24 4.67 -14.56
CA VAL A 176 45.83 4.28 -13.20
C VAL A 176 44.67 5.16 -12.73
N VAL A 177 44.77 6.46 -12.92
CA VAL A 177 43.79 7.44 -12.46
C VAL A 177 42.45 7.29 -13.15
N VAL A 178 42.47 7.11 -14.48
CA VAL A 178 41.25 6.86 -15.26
C VAL A 178 40.58 5.56 -14.82
N THR A 179 41.34 4.48 -14.66
CA THR A 179 40.81 3.17 -14.24
C THR A 179 40.20 3.24 -12.84
N GLN A 180 40.88 3.88 -11.88
CA GLN A 180 40.40 4.01 -10.50
C GLN A 180 39.14 4.90 -10.40
N PHE A 181 39.08 6.01 -11.15
CA PHE A 181 37.86 6.85 -11.17
C PHE A 181 36.67 6.17 -11.87
N GLU A 182 36.89 5.38 -12.93
CA GLU A 182 35.82 4.58 -13.54
C GLU A 182 35.35 3.44 -12.62
N ALA A 183 36.22 2.90 -11.75
CA ALA A 183 35.81 1.91 -10.74
C ALA A 183 34.88 2.52 -9.67
N LEU A 184 35.14 3.77 -9.25
CA LEU A 184 34.25 4.50 -8.32
C LEU A 184 32.89 4.85 -8.92
N ARG A 185 32.79 4.87 -10.24
CA ARG A 185 31.58 5.28 -10.94
C ARG A 185 30.39 4.37 -10.63
N PHE A 186 30.58 3.06 -10.66
CA PHE A 186 29.48 2.13 -10.39
C PHE A 186 29.05 2.16 -8.93
N SER A 187 29.98 2.09 -7.99
CA SER A 187 29.65 2.01 -6.56
C SER A 187 29.14 3.32 -6.00
N CYS A 188 29.83 4.44 -6.22
CA CYS A 188 29.54 5.72 -5.57
C CYS A 188 28.54 6.58 -6.33
N ILE A 189 28.53 6.52 -7.66
CA ILE A 189 27.69 7.42 -8.49
C ILE A 189 26.38 6.73 -8.88
N PHE A 190 26.38 5.42 -9.12
CA PHE A 190 25.17 4.71 -9.54
C PHE A 190 24.49 3.99 -8.38
N TYR A 191 25.19 3.04 -7.76
CA TYR A 191 24.57 2.16 -6.76
C TYR A 191 24.33 2.84 -5.41
N PHE A 192 25.22 3.72 -4.95
CA PHE A 192 25.01 4.41 -3.67
C PHE A 192 23.74 5.29 -3.69
N PRO A 193 23.51 6.20 -4.67
CA PRO A 193 22.27 6.97 -4.71
C PRO A 193 21.02 6.09 -4.86
N MET A 194 21.11 5.00 -5.63
CA MET A 194 20.03 4.00 -5.71
C MET A 194 19.77 3.33 -4.35
N ALA A 195 20.80 2.99 -3.60
CA ALA A 195 20.66 2.39 -2.27
C ALA A 195 19.96 3.36 -1.30
N VAL A 196 20.35 4.64 -1.31
CA VAL A 196 19.67 5.69 -0.53
C VAL A 196 18.20 5.83 -0.94
N GLU A 197 17.90 5.87 -2.23
CA GLU A 197 16.52 5.91 -2.73
C GLU A 197 15.72 4.70 -2.22
N LYS A 198 16.25 3.49 -2.35
CA LYS A 198 15.56 2.25 -1.98
C LYS A 198 15.33 2.14 -0.48
N VAL A 199 16.31 2.50 0.33
CA VAL A 199 16.15 2.54 1.79
C VAL A 199 15.11 3.58 2.21
N ALA A 200 15.10 4.76 1.59
CA ALA A 200 14.07 5.76 1.86
C ALA A 200 12.66 5.27 1.50
N GLU A 201 12.49 4.60 0.34
CA GLU A 201 11.22 3.96 -0.05
C GLU A 201 10.77 2.90 0.96
N ALA A 202 11.68 2.00 1.36
CA ALA A 202 11.37 0.95 2.32
C ALA A 202 10.97 1.50 3.69
N PHE A 203 11.59 2.57 4.15
CA PHE A 203 11.22 3.20 5.42
C PHE A 203 9.76 3.70 5.41
N VAL A 204 9.31 4.26 4.29
CA VAL A 204 7.91 4.66 4.09
C VAL A 204 6.99 3.44 4.07
N SER A 205 7.37 2.37 3.36
CA SER A 205 6.61 1.11 3.31
C SER A 205 6.49 0.45 4.67
N ILE A 206 7.58 0.36 5.44
CA ILE A 206 7.59 -0.14 6.83
C ILE A 206 6.62 0.66 7.68
N ARG A 207 6.63 2.00 7.58
CA ARG A 207 5.71 2.85 8.35
C ARG A 207 4.25 2.57 8.00
N ARG A 208 3.93 2.38 6.72
CA ARG A 208 2.56 2.05 6.27
C ARG A 208 2.10 0.68 6.75
N ILE A 209 2.95 -0.34 6.60
CA ILE A 209 2.68 -1.70 7.08
C ILE A 209 2.50 -1.70 8.60
N LYS A 210 3.38 -1.02 9.35
CA LYS A 210 3.26 -0.86 10.80
C LYS A 210 1.93 -0.21 11.18
N ASN A 211 1.58 0.91 10.55
CA ASN A 211 0.31 1.60 10.83
C ASN A 211 -0.90 0.70 10.56
N PHE A 212 -0.85 -0.13 9.51
CA PHE A 212 -1.90 -1.09 9.20
C PHE A 212 -1.98 -2.23 10.23
N LEU A 213 -0.84 -2.80 10.64
CA LEU A 213 -0.79 -3.88 11.62
C LEU A 213 -1.18 -3.46 13.04
N LEU A 214 -1.12 -2.16 13.34
CA LEU A 214 -1.51 -1.58 14.63
C LEU A 214 -2.99 -1.13 14.67
N LEU A 215 -3.78 -1.44 13.65
CA LEU A 215 -5.20 -1.14 13.65
C LEU A 215 -5.97 -2.01 14.65
N ASP A 216 -7.07 -1.46 15.15
CA ASP A 216 -7.91 -2.12 16.14
C ASP A 216 -8.50 -3.43 15.58
N GLU A 217 -8.34 -4.51 16.34
CA GLU A 217 -8.94 -5.79 16.05
C GLU A 217 -10.30 -5.95 16.73
N ILE A 218 -11.15 -6.83 16.20
CA ILE A 218 -12.37 -7.29 16.86
C ILE A 218 -11.91 -7.98 18.15
N PRO A 219 -12.41 -7.56 19.33
CA PRO A 219 -12.11 -8.27 20.56
C PRO A 219 -12.51 -9.74 20.38
N GLU A 220 -11.62 -10.63 20.83
CA GLU A 220 -11.84 -12.07 20.75
C GLU A 220 -13.26 -12.38 21.20
N LEU A 221 -14.04 -13.02 20.32
CA LEU A 221 -15.48 -13.24 20.50
C LEU A 221 -15.72 -13.63 21.95
N LEU A 222 -16.60 -12.88 22.65
CA LEU A 222 -17.01 -13.19 24.01
C LEU A 222 -17.15 -14.71 24.11
N PRO A 223 -16.42 -15.38 25.02
CA PRO A 223 -16.44 -16.84 25.10
C PRO A 223 -17.91 -17.25 25.11
N GLN A 224 -18.30 -18.10 24.17
CA GLN A 224 -19.65 -18.64 24.10
C GLN A 224 -19.98 -19.18 25.48
N LEU A 225 -20.72 -18.40 26.26
CA LEU A 225 -21.05 -18.76 27.63
C LEU A 225 -21.81 -20.09 27.54
N SER A 226 -21.54 -21.00 28.47
CA SER A 226 -22.31 -22.23 28.59
C SER A 226 -23.78 -21.85 28.77
N SER A 227 -24.61 -22.22 27.80
CA SER A 227 -26.03 -21.87 27.77
C SER A 227 -26.74 -22.40 29.02
N ASP A 228 -27.46 -21.53 29.74
CA ASP A 228 -28.41 -21.94 30.80
C ASP A 228 -29.69 -22.58 30.21
N GLY A 229 -29.72 -22.84 28.89
CA GLY A 229 -30.83 -23.46 28.16
C GLY A 229 -32.09 -22.59 28.00
N LYS A 230 -32.22 -21.51 28.79
CA LYS A 230 -33.43 -20.68 28.87
C LYS A 230 -33.50 -19.57 27.83
N MET A 231 -32.37 -19.01 27.40
CA MET A 231 -32.32 -17.87 26.48
C MET A 231 -31.19 -18.05 25.46
N ILE A 232 -31.48 -17.86 24.18
CA ILE A 232 -30.49 -17.93 23.10
C ILE A 232 -29.88 -16.56 22.80
N VAL A 233 -30.69 -15.49 22.86
CA VAL A 233 -30.27 -14.11 22.73
C VAL A 233 -30.80 -13.33 23.93
N ASN A 234 -29.94 -12.59 24.60
CA ASN A 234 -30.33 -11.65 25.66
C ASN A 234 -29.54 -10.35 25.50
N MET A 235 -30.26 -9.26 25.29
CA MET A 235 -29.74 -7.91 25.11
C MET A 235 -30.37 -7.01 26.18
N GLN A 236 -29.54 -6.28 26.93
CA GLN A 236 -29.96 -5.45 28.07
C GLN A 236 -29.35 -4.06 27.95
N ASP A 237 -30.23 -3.05 27.92
CA ASP A 237 -29.96 -1.61 27.82
C ASP A 237 -28.87 -1.27 26.80
N PHE A 238 -28.92 -1.96 25.66
CA PHE A 238 -27.86 -1.91 24.67
C PHE A 238 -27.89 -0.60 23.89
N THR A 239 -26.76 0.11 23.92
CA THR A 239 -26.54 1.34 23.16
C THR A 239 -25.22 1.25 22.41
N ALA A 240 -25.23 1.56 21.11
CA ALA A 240 -24.06 1.44 20.24
C ALA A 240 -24.01 2.49 19.13
N PHE A 241 -22.79 2.78 18.68
CA PHE A 241 -22.45 3.79 17.68
C PHE A 241 -21.57 3.16 16.60
N TRP A 242 -21.92 3.35 15.32
CA TRP A 242 -20.99 3.05 14.21
C TRP A 242 -19.84 4.05 14.13
N ASN A 243 -20.08 5.30 14.51
CA ASN A 243 -19.06 6.33 14.58
C ASN A 243 -19.12 6.95 15.96
N LYS A 244 -18.06 6.78 16.77
CA LYS A 244 -18.00 7.37 18.11
C LYS A 244 -18.06 8.91 18.11
N ALA A 245 -17.82 9.54 16.96
CA ALA A 245 -17.95 10.98 16.80
C ALA A 245 -19.38 11.46 16.47
N SER A 246 -20.35 10.55 16.25
CA SER A 246 -21.74 10.95 16.05
C SER A 246 -22.40 11.30 17.38
N GLU A 247 -23.16 12.39 17.40
CA GLU A 247 -23.88 12.83 18.60
C GLU A 247 -25.02 11.88 18.98
N THR A 248 -25.64 11.21 17.99
CA THR A 248 -26.73 10.28 18.23
C THR A 248 -26.29 8.82 18.12
N PRO A 249 -26.74 7.95 19.05
CA PRO A 249 -26.51 6.51 18.96
C PRO A 249 -27.29 5.91 17.79
N THR A 250 -26.69 4.91 17.13
CA THR A 250 -27.40 4.15 16.08
C THR A 250 -28.46 3.24 16.68
N LEU A 251 -28.16 2.65 17.84
CA LEU A 251 -29.07 1.84 18.64
C LEU A 251 -29.05 2.39 20.06
N GLN A 252 -30.21 2.60 20.68
CA GLN A 252 -30.32 3.24 21.99
C GLN A 252 -31.27 2.47 22.90
N GLY A 253 -30.77 2.06 24.08
CA GLY A 253 -31.57 1.45 25.15
C GLY A 253 -32.35 0.19 24.75
N LEU A 254 -31.79 -0.66 23.88
CA LEU A 254 -32.48 -1.86 23.43
C LEU A 254 -32.40 -2.97 24.48
N SER A 255 -33.57 -3.47 24.89
CA SER A 255 -33.72 -4.55 25.88
C SER A 255 -34.71 -5.60 25.38
N PHE A 256 -34.23 -6.80 25.05
CA PHE A 256 -35.07 -7.94 24.65
C PHE A 256 -34.37 -9.29 24.87
N SER A 257 -35.16 -10.35 24.99
CA SER A 257 -34.69 -11.72 25.14
C SER A 257 -35.45 -12.66 24.20
N VAL A 258 -34.76 -13.65 23.63
CA VAL A 258 -35.34 -14.67 22.74
C VAL A 258 -35.03 -16.06 23.29
N ARG A 259 -36.03 -16.94 23.32
CA ARG A 259 -35.90 -18.33 23.75
C ARG A 259 -35.61 -19.26 22.57
N PRO A 260 -35.05 -20.45 22.80
CA PRO A 260 -34.89 -21.45 21.74
C PRO A 260 -36.23 -21.81 21.09
N GLY A 261 -36.28 -21.82 19.75
CA GLY A 261 -37.47 -22.15 18.97
C GLY A 261 -38.43 -20.98 18.70
N GLU A 262 -38.16 -19.78 19.21
CA GLU A 262 -38.96 -18.59 18.94
C GLU A 262 -38.54 -17.90 17.63
N LEU A 263 -39.53 -17.45 16.85
CA LEU A 263 -39.33 -16.62 15.66
C LEU A 263 -39.53 -15.14 16.02
N LEU A 264 -38.45 -14.36 15.99
CA LEU A 264 -38.49 -12.92 16.21
C LEU A 264 -38.58 -12.17 14.88
N ALA A 265 -39.60 -11.31 14.74
CA ALA A 265 -39.74 -10.40 13.60
C ALA A 265 -39.29 -8.98 13.97
N VAL A 266 -38.42 -8.38 13.17
CA VAL A 266 -37.94 -6.99 13.34
C VAL A 266 -38.50 -6.13 12.21
N VAL A 267 -39.34 -5.15 12.56
CA VAL A 267 -40.01 -4.26 11.60
C VAL A 267 -39.69 -2.79 11.89
N GLY A 268 -39.71 -1.95 10.85
CA GLY A 268 -39.47 -0.53 10.98
C GLY A 268 -39.07 0.15 9.66
N PRO A 269 -39.10 1.49 9.58
CA PRO A 269 -38.80 2.24 8.37
C PRO A 269 -37.34 2.05 7.90
N VAL A 270 -37.06 2.45 6.66
CA VAL A 270 -35.68 2.48 6.13
C VAL A 270 -34.82 3.38 7.02
N GLY A 271 -33.62 2.94 7.38
CA GLY A 271 -32.74 3.68 8.30
C GLY A 271 -32.99 3.45 9.80
N ALA A 272 -33.99 2.67 10.20
CA ALA A 272 -34.30 2.41 11.62
C ALA A 272 -33.28 1.53 12.39
N GLY A 273 -32.09 1.25 11.83
CA GLY A 273 -31.06 0.46 12.51
C GLY A 273 -31.24 -1.07 12.48
N LYS A 274 -32.20 -1.62 11.72
CA LYS A 274 -32.45 -3.08 11.63
C LYS A 274 -31.20 -3.89 11.29
N SER A 275 -30.45 -3.49 10.26
CA SER A 275 -29.20 -4.17 9.89
C SER A 275 -28.12 -3.99 10.97
N SER A 276 -28.10 -2.85 11.65
CA SER A 276 -27.17 -2.59 12.76
C SER A 276 -27.46 -3.45 13.98
N LEU A 277 -28.73 -3.78 14.24
CA LEU A 277 -29.11 -4.74 15.28
C LEU A 277 -28.53 -6.14 14.98
N LEU A 278 -28.62 -6.60 13.72
CA LEU A 278 -27.99 -7.87 13.31
C LEU A 278 -26.46 -7.83 13.47
N SER A 279 -25.81 -6.72 13.10
CA SER A 279 -24.38 -6.52 13.32
C SER A 279 -23.99 -6.53 14.80
N ALA A 280 -24.82 -6.00 15.69
CA ALA A 280 -24.60 -6.06 17.13
C ALA A 280 -24.68 -7.51 17.67
N LEU A 281 -25.64 -8.31 17.19
CA LEU A 281 -25.76 -9.72 17.55
C LEU A 281 -24.60 -10.58 17.02
N LEU A 282 -24.02 -10.21 15.87
CA LEU A 282 -22.83 -10.86 15.31
C LEU A 282 -21.52 -10.45 16.00
N GLY A 283 -21.54 -9.41 16.84
CA GLY A 283 -20.34 -8.86 17.49
C GLY A 283 -19.54 -7.88 16.63
N GLU A 284 -20.04 -7.50 15.45
CA GLU A 284 -19.41 -6.54 14.53
C GLU A 284 -19.60 -5.08 14.97
N LEU A 285 -20.67 -4.81 15.72
CA LEU A 285 -20.97 -3.50 16.30
C LEU A 285 -20.79 -3.55 17.83
N PRO A 286 -19.68 -3.03 18.38
CA PRO A 286 -19.38 -3.13 19.80
C PRO A 286 -20.33 -2.27 20.67
N PRO A 287 -20.74 -2.75 21.86
CA PRO A 287 -21.54 -1.97 22.79
C PRO A 287 -20.76 -0.77 23.34
N SER A 288 -21.43 0.36 23.49
CA SER A 288 -20.96 1.48 24.32
C SER A 288 -21.55 1.43 25.73
N GLN A 289 -22.80 0.96 25.84
CA GLN A 289 -23.49 0.69 27.10
C GLN A 289 -24.34 -0.58 26.94
N GLY A 290 -24.58 -1.26 28.05
CA GLY A 290 -25.38 -2.48 28.10
C GLY A 290 -24.58 -3.73 27.79
N LYS A 291 -25.27 -4.87 27.69
CA LYS A 291 -24.67 -6.18 27.41
C LYS A 291 -25.47 -6.92 26.35
N VAL A 292 -24.77 -7.65 25.50
CA VAL A 292 -25.34 -8.59 24.53
C VAL A 292 -24.73 -9.97 24.78
N SER A 293 -25.59 -10.98 24.84
CA SER A 293 -25.20 -12.38 25.02
C SER A 293 -25.93 -13.23 23.99
N VAL A 294 -25.16 -13.99 23.20
CA VAL A 294 -25.67 -14.90 22.16
C VAL A 294 -25.06 -16.28 22.41
N HIS A 295 -25.92 -17.30 22.46
CA HIS A 295 -25.53 -18.67 22.77
C HIS A 295 -25.67 -19.56 21.53
N GLY A 296 -24.66 -20.38 21.24
CA GLY A 296 -24.68 -21.34 20.14
C GLY A 296 -24.07 -20.85 18.83
N ARG A 297 -24.43 -21.51 17.71
CA ARG A 297 -23.91 -21.22 16.37
C ARG A 297 -24.85 -20.25 15.64
N ILE A 298 -24.27 -19.25 14.98
CA ILE A 298 -25.00 -18.24 14.23
C ILE A 298 -24.87 -18.55 12.72
N ALA A 299 -25.98 -18.42 11.99
CA ALA A 299 -26.00 -18.34 10.54
C ALA A 299 -26.51 -16.95 10.13
N TYR A 300 -25.87 -16.32 9.15
CA TYR A 300 -26.17 -14.96 8.71
C TYR A 300 -26.43 -14.92 7.21
N VAL A 301 -27.46 -14.16 6.81
CA VAL A 301 -27.80 -13.87 5.42
C VAL A 301 -27.76 -12.35 5.24
N SER A 302 -26.91 -11.86 4.36
CA SER A 302 -26.74 -10.44 4.10
C SER A 302 -27.84 -9.88 3.21
N GLN A 303 -28.15 -8.58 3.39
CA GLN A 303 -29.10 -7.88 2.52
C GLN A 303 -28.63 -7.81 1.07
N LEU A 304 -27.32 -7.62 0.86
CA LEU A 304 -26.69 -7.73 -0.45
C LEU A 304 -26.08 -9.13 -0.57
N PRO A 305 -26.58 -9.99 -1.46
CA PRO A 305 -26.05 -11.35 -1.60
C PRO A 305 -24.62 -11.30 -2.11
N TRP A 306 -23.74 -12.10 -1.51
CA TRP A 306 -22.37 -12.29 -1.97
C TRP A 306 -22.19 -13.71 -2.51
N VAL A 307 -21.76 -13.81 -3.77
CA VAL A 307 -21.50 -15.08 -4.44
C VAL A 307 -20.00 -15.21 -4.67
N PHE A 308 -19.40 -16.27 -4.12
CA PHE A 308 -18.00 -16.60 -4.32
C PHE A 308 -17.79 -17.12 -5.74
N SER A 309 -16.61 -16.81 -6.30
CA SER A 309 -16.19 -17.39 -7.58
C SER A 309 -16.14 -18.91 -7.48
N GLY A 310 -16.93 -19.60 -8.30
CA GLY A 310 -17.06 -21.05 -8.26
C GLY A 310 -18.41 -21.52 -8.81
N THR A 311 -18.77 -22.77 -8.50
CA THR A 311 -20.07 -23.32 -8.88
C THR A 311 -21.15 -22.92 -7.88
N VAL A 312 -22.42 -22.92 -8.31
CA VAL A 312 -23.57 -22.73 -7.41
C VAL A 312 -23.54 -23.75 -6.27
N ARG A 313 -23.26 -25.03 -6.58
CA ARG A 313 -23.10 -26.08 -5.58
C ARG A 313 -22.03 -25.74 -4.53
N SER A 314 -20.86 -25.23 -4.95
CA SER A 314 -19.80 -24.86 -4.01
C SER A 314 -20.18 -23.70 -3.09
N ASN A 315 -20.93 -22.72 -3.61
CA ASN A 315 -21.46 -21.62 -2.83
C ASN A 315 -22.48 -22.10 -1.78
N ILE A 316 -23.36 -23.04 -2.15
CA ILE A 316 -24.36 -23.61 -1.24
C ILE A 316 -23.70 -24.49 -0.17
N LEU A 317 -22.72 -25.33 -0.53
CA LEU A 317 -22.02 -26.19 0.41
C LEU A 317 -21.12 -25.42 1.38
N PHE A 318 -20.57 -24.27 0.94
CA PHE A 318 -19.75 -23.38 1.75
C PHE A 318 -18.61 -24.10 2.53
N GLY A 319 -17.91 -25.01 1.84
CA GLY A 319 -16.80 -25.80 2.41
C GLY A 319 -17.21 -27.04 3.22
N LYS A 320 -18.51 -27.34 3.35
CA LYS A 320 -19.00 -28.59 3.96
C LYS A 320 -18.98 -29.75 2.96
N LYS A 321 -19.02 -30.98 3.49
CA LYS A 321 -19.12 -32.20 2.69
C LYS A 321 -20.46 -32.24 1.96
N TYR A 322 -20.47 -32.81 0.75
CA TYR A 322 -21.68 -32.99 -0.02
C TYR A 322 -22.49 -34.18 0.53
N GLU A 323 -23.69 -33.89 1.02
CA GLU A 323 -24.67 -34.88 1.46
C GLU A 323 -25.88 -34.76 0.53
N LYS A 324 -26.07 -35.75 -0.35
CA LYS A 324 -27.03 -35.69 -1.46
C LYS A 324 -28.46 -35.39 -0.98
N GLU A 325 -28.95 -36.16 -0.02
CA GLU A 325 -30.32 -36.06 0.50
C GLU A 325 -30.61 -34.67 1.08
N ARG A 326 -29.73 -34.19 1.98
CA ARG A 326 -29.84 -32.86 2.58
C ARG A 326 -29.73 -31.74 1.56
N TYR A 327 -28.84 -31.90 0.57
CA TYR A 327 -28.67 -30.90 -0.48
C TYR A 327 -29.95 -30.78 -1.32
N GLU A 328 -30.49 -31.90 -1.80
CA GLU A 328 -31.74 -31.93 -2.58
C GLU A 328 -32.93 -31.38 -1.78
N GLU A 329 -33.04 -31.73 -0.50
CA GLU A 329 -34.07 -31.18 0.40
C GLU A 329 -33.98 -29.65 0.52
N VAL A 330 -32.78 -29.09 0.69
CA VAL A 330 -32.57 -27.63 0.78
C VAL A 330 -32.90 -26.93 -0.55
N ILE A 331 -32.49 -27.50 -1.69
CA ILE A 331 -32.81 -26.92 -3.01
C ILE A 331 -34.33 -26.89 -3.22
N ARG A 332 -35.03 -27.97 -2.88
CA ARG A 332 -36.50 -28.03 -2.97
C ARG A 332 -37.17 -27.05 -2.04
N ALA A 333 -36.74 -26.97 -0.78
CA ALA A 333 -37.30 -26.04 0.21
C ALA A 333 -37.09 -24.57 -0.16
N CYS A 334 -35.99 -24.26 -0.86
CA CYS A 334 -35.71 -22.92 -1.37
C CYS A 334 -36.31 -22.64 -2.77
N SER A 335 -37.06 -23.59 -3.34
CA SER A 335 -37.64 -23.48 -4.69
C SER A 335 -36.60 -23.13 -5.77
N LEU A 336 -35.44 -23.80 -5.70
CA LEU A 336 -34.36 -23.69 -6.67
C LEU A 336 -34.36 -24.85 -7.69
N GLU A 337 -35.33 -25.77 -7.59
CA GLU A 337 -35.69 -26.74 -8.64
C GLU A 337 -36.62 -26.01 -9.64
N GLU A 338 -36.43 -26.21 -10.95
CA GLU A 338 -37.28 -25.60 -11.99
C GLU A 338 -38.77 -25.89 -11.81
#